data_AF-A0A0B6ZWB6-F1
#
_entry.id   AF-A0A0B6ZWB6-F1
#
_cell.length_a   1.000
_cell.length_b   1.000
_cell.length_c   1.000
_cell.angle_alpha   90.00
_cell.angle_beta   90.00
_cell.angle_gamma   90.00
#
_symmetry.space_group_name_H-M   'P 1'
#
loop_
_entity.id
_entity.type
_entity.pdbx_description
1 polymer ?
#
loop_
_entity_poly.entity_id
_entity_poly.type
_entity_poly.pdbx_seq_one_letter_code
_entity_poly.pdbx_strand_id
1 'polypeptide(L)'
;MSNNAIPKDFLKNVMQNGVGRYVCQLQRITFRFCKSHGSSRFMRDFIENHLLDFTQKHPGVVVYLQPRRHRAPSIVSEYLNGRREVMEMAGKEVGDICKWTEHMRTRSGVQIVNILKNIHTDNPSIQDIWHPFMFKDPELAITKFPSEKFSVNLKTGKTATDLVLEELSADSYENKSKSTIDDK
;
A
#
# COMPACT_ATOMS: atom_id res chain seq x y z
N MET A 1 18.72 -4.34 10.79
CA MET A 1 18.33 -5.70 11.22
C MET A 1 16.83 -5.88 10.97
N SER A 2 16.42 -6.45 9.84
CA SER A 2 15.00 -6.75 9.60
C SER A 2 14.59 -7.99 10.39
N ASN A 3 13.92 -7.80 11.53
CA ASN A 3 13.39 -8.92 12.32
C ASN A 3 12.22 -9.57 11.58
N ASN A 4 12.47 -10.73 10.94
CA ASN A 4 11.44 -11.59 10.35
C ASN A 4 10.45 -12.14 11.39
N ALA A 5 10.73 -11.98 12.68
CA ALA A 5 9.85 -12.36 13.78
C ALA A 5 8.69 -11.38 14.01
N ILE A 6 8.78 -10.12 13.56
CA ILE A 6 7.70 -9.15 13.72
C ILE A 6 6.65 -9.42 12.62
N PRO A 7 5.37 -9.64 12.97
CA PRO A 7 4.33 -9.87 11.98
C PRO A 7 4.22 -8.67 11.04
N LYS A 8 3.91 -8.95 9.78
CA LYS A 8 3.69 -7.96 8.73
C LYS A 8 2.33 -8.23 8.10
N ASP A 9 1.68 -7.19 7.61
CA ASP A 9 0.39 -7.31 6.95
C ASP A 9 0.36 -6.42 5.70
N PHE A 10 -0.64 -6.63 4.85
CA PHE A 10 -0.93 -5.74 3.73
C PHE A 10 -1.91 -4.65 4.17
N LEU A 11 -1.90 -3.53 3.45
CA LEU A 11 -2.89 -2.49 3.67
C LEU A 11 -4.27 -3.04 3.36
N LYS A 12 -5.19 -2.96 4.32
CA LYS A 12 -6.57 -3.42 4.17
C LYS A 12 -7.55 -2.47 4.83
N ASN A 13 -8.75 -2.42 4.28
CA ASN A 13 -9.86 -1.66 4.83
C ASN A 13 -10.86 -2.60 5.50
N VAL A 14 -11.54 -2.13 6.56
CA VAL A 14 -12.59 -2.91 7.23
C VAL A 14 -13.88 -2.72 6.44
N MET A 15 -14.44 -3.81 5.91
CA MET A 15 -15.73 -3.81 5.19
C MET A 15 -15.80 -2.75 4.05
N GLN A 16 -14.69 -2.48 3.36
CA GLN A 16 -14.61 -1.48 2.28
C GLN A 16 -15.16 -0.09 2.66
N ASN A 17 -14.93 0.32 3.91
CA ASN A 17 -15.37 1.61 4.44
C ASN A 17 -14.95 2.79 3.55
N GLY A 18 -15.90 3.65 3.16
CA GLY A 18 -15.63 4.80 2.29
C GLY A 18 -15.86 4.57 0.79
N VAL A 19 -16.09 3.34 0.32
CA VAL A 19 -16.55 3.11 -1.08
C VAL A 19 -17.99 3.57 -1.25
N GLY A 20 -18.88 3.17 -0.33
CA GLY A 20 -20.29 3.60 -0.33
C GLY A 20 -20.53 4.75 0.65
N ARG A 21 -20.38 4.47 1.95
CA ARG A 21 -20.47 5.47 3.02
C ARG A 21 -19.33 5.28 4.01
N TYR A 22 -19.01 6.33 4.75
CA TYR A 22 -18.12 6.24 5.90
C TYR A 22 -18.88 5.76 7.15
N VAL A 23 -18.31 4.79 7.85
CA VAL A 23 -18.75 4.30 9.16
C VAL A 23 -17.57 4.40 10.14
N CYS A 24 -17.79 5.05 11.28
CA CYS A 24 -16.80 5.09 12.36
C CYS A 24 -16.59 3.68 12.93
N GLN A 25 -15.33 3.25 13.04
CA GLN A 25 -15.01 1.88 13.45
C GLN A 25 -14.97 1.71 14.97
N LEU A 26 -14.79 2.79 15.73
CA LEU A 26 -14.84 2.75 17.19
C LEU A 26 -16.29 2.56 17.64
N GLN A 27 -16.57 1.44 18.31
CA GLN A 27 -17.91 1.11 18.81
C GLN A 27 -18.10 1.56 20.25
N ARG A 28 -17.14 1.22 21.11
CA ARG A 28 -17.19 1.52 22.55
C ARG A 28 -15.84 2.05 23.01
N ILE A 29 -15.89 3.01 23.92
CA ILE A 29 -14.71 3.48 24.64
C ILE A 29 -14.98 3.48 26.14
N THR A 30 -14.09 2.86 26.91
CA THR A 30 -14.19 2.79 28.37
C THR A 30 -13.02 3.53 29.00
N PHE A 31 -13.32 4.56 29.77
CA PHE A 31 -12.33 5.28 30.58
C PHE A 31 -12.24 4.62 31.95
N ARG A 32 -11.09 4.00 32.23
CA ARG A 32 -10.76 3.42 33.54
C ARG A 32 -9.93 4.41 34.32
N PHE A 33 -10.34 4.75 35.53
CA PHE A 33 -9.64 5.74 36.37
C PHE A 33 -9.83 5.47 37.86
N CYS A 34 -8.93 5.98 38.70
CA CYS A 34 -9.11 5.96 40.15
C CYS A 34 -9.74 7.27 40.65
N LYS A 35 -10.60 7.18 41.67
CA LYS A 35 -11.23 8.37 42.29
C LYS A 35 -10.26 9.20 43.13
N SER A 36 -9.35 8.57 43.86
CA SER A 36 -8.47 9.24 44.84
C SER A 36 -7.01 9.32 44.39
N HIS A 37 -6.52 8.36 43.62
CA HIS A 37 -5.09 8.27 43.33
C HIS A 37 -4.62 9.36 42.34
N GLY A 38 -3.42 9.91 42.60
CA GLY A 38 -2.88 11.07 41.89
C GLY A 38 -2.60 10.83 40.41
N SER A 39 -2.20 9.62 40.02
CA SER A 39 -1.93 9.30 38.61
C SER A 39 -3.16 9.39 37.69
N SER A 40 -4.37 9.34 38.27
CA SER A 40 -5.64 9.50 37.56
C SER A 40 -6.19 10.92 37.59
N ARG A 41 -5.45 11.92 38.11
CA ARG A 41 -5.90 13.31 38.22
C ARG A 41 -6.36 13.86 36.87
N PHE A 42 -5.49 13.87 35.87
CA PHE A 42 -5.79 14.41 34.55
C PHE A 42 -6.93 13.66 33.82
N MET A 43 -7.10 12.37 34.10
CA MET A 43 -8.23 11.61 33.56
C MET A 43 -9.56 12.05 34.18
N ARG A 44 -9.60 12.40 35.47
CA ARG A 44 -10.80 12.98 36.11
C ARG A 44 -11.10 14.36 35.54
N ASP A 45 -10.07 15.20 35.40
CA ASP A 45 -10.21 16.54 34.81
C ASP A 45 -10.76 16.46 33.37
N PHE A 46 -10.33 15.46 32.58
CA PHE A 46 -10.90 15.18 31.25
C PHE A 46 -12.37 14.76 31.32
N ILE A 47 -12.72 13.87 32.26
CA ILE A 47 -14.09 13.38 32.46
C ILE A 47 -15.04 14.52 32.83
N GLU A 48 -14.59 15.43 33.69
CA GLU A 48 -15.38 16.56 34.18
C GLU A 48 -15.60 17.63 33.10
N ASN A 49 -14.56 17.97 32.33
CA ASN A 49 -14.59 19.15 31.45
C ASN A 49 -14.78 18.85 29.96
N HIS A 50 -14.34 17.69 29.46
CA HIS A 50 -14.23 17.44 28.01
C HIS A 50 -15.02 16.23 27.50
N LEU A 51 -15.40 15.31 28.39
CA LEU A 51 -16.06 14.07 27.99
C LEU A 51 -17.43 14.33 27.36
N LEU A 52 -18.20 15.27 27.91
CA LEU A 52 -19.53 15.58 27.41
C LEU A 52 -19.47 16.12 25.98
N ASP A 53 -18.56 17.05 25.71
CA ASP A 53 -18.33 17.60 24.37
C ASP A 53 -17.95 16.51 23.37
N PHE A 54 -17.10 15.56 23.78
CA PHE A 54 -16.72 14.43 22.95
C PHE A 54 -17.93 13.55 22.60
N THR A 55 -18.77 13.23 23.59
CA THR A 55 -19.97 12.40 23.36
C THR A 55 -20.99 13.07 22.44
N GLN A 56 -21.17 14.40 22.56
CA GLN A 56 -22.07 15.15 21.70
C GLN A 56 -21.59 15.21 20.25
N LYS A 57 -20.28 15.34 20.03
CA LYS A 57 -19.67 15.32 18.69
C LYS A 57 -19.74 13.94 18.04
N HIS A 58 -19.75 12.87 18.82
CA HIS A 58 -19.64 11.50 18.34
C HIS A 58 -20.75 10.60 18.89
N PRO A 59 -22.01 10.81 18.46
CA PRO A 59 -23.16 10.07 18.98
C PRO A 59 -23.15 8.57 18.62
N GLY A 60 -22.35 8.16 17.63
CA GLY A 60 -22.19 6.75 17.24
C GLY A 60 -21.28 5.93 18.17
N VAL A 61 -20.58 6.57 19.11
CA VAL A 61 -19.65 5.90 20.03
C VAL A 61 -20.27 5.81 21.42
N VAL A 62 -20.34 4.60 21.97
CA VAL A 62 -20.82 4.42 23.34
C VAL A 62 -19.67 4.61 24.33
N VAL A 63 -19.88 5.46 25.32
CA VAL A 63 -18.87 5.82 26.33
C VAL A 63 -19.21 5.22 27.69
N TYR A 64 -18.24 4.54 28.30
CA TYR A 64 -18.34 4.00 29.65
C TYR A 64 -17.31 4.59 30.58
N LEU A 65 -17.72 4.83 31.83
CA LEU A 65 -16.84 5.24 32.93
C LEU A 65 -16.70 4.09 33.92
N GLN A 66 -15.47 3.61 34.11
CA GLN A 66 -15.18 2.51 35.01
C GLN A 66 -14.20 2.94 36.12
N PRO A 67 -14.70 3.35 37.30
CA PRO A 67 -13.84 3.68 38.42
C PRO A 67 -13.16 2.41 38.98
N ARG A 68 -11.83 2.40 39.06
CA ARG A 68 -11.00 1.32 39.62
C ARG A 68 -10.12 1.84 40.75
N ARG A 69 -10.20 1.22 41.93
CA ARG A 69 -9.37 1.62 43.10
C ARG A 69 -7.91 1.21 42.89
N HIS A 70 -6.98 2.10 43.26
CA HIS A 70 -5.52 1.88 43.26
C HIS A 70 -4.95 1.30 41.95
N ARG A 71 -5.48 1.73 40.80
CA ARG A 71 -4.99 1.34 39.47
C ARG A 71 -4.72 2.56 38.62
N ALA A 72 -3.72 2.46 37.74
CA ALA A 72 -3.41 3.47 36.74
C ALA A 72 -4.60 3.69 35.79
N PRO A 73 -4.80 4.93 35.32
CA PRO A 73 -5.86 5.22 34.36
C PRO A 73 -5.55 4.57 33.00
N SER A 74 -6.56 4.07 32.33
CA SER A 74 -6.42 3.49 30.99
C SER A 74 -7.67 3.74 30.15
N ILE A 75 -7.46 3.88 28.84
CA ILE A 75 -8.52 3.94 27.85
C ILE A 75 -8.60 2.57 27.20
N VAL A 76 -9.82 2.04 27.12
CA VAL A 76 -10.10 0.80 26.40
C VAL A 76 -10.98 1.14 25.22
N SER A 77 -10.49 0.94 24.00
CA SER A 77 -11.26 1.08 22.77
C SER A 77 -11.62 -0.28 22.20
N GLU A 78 -12.88 -0.43 21.79
CA GLU A 78 -13.41 -1.62 21.15
C GLU A 78 -13.97 -1.23 19.78
N TYR A 79 -13.48 -1.91 18.74
CA TYR A 79 -13.81 -1.62 17.35
C TYR A 79 -14.78 -2.65 16.78
N LEU A 80 -15.46 -2.30 15.69
CA LEU A 80 -16.47 -3.14 15.03
C LEU A 80 -15.92 -4.50 14.55
N ASN A 81 -14.63 -4.58 14.23
CA ASN A 81 -13.98 -5.83 13.86
C ASN A 81 -13.69 -6.76 15.05
N GLY A 82 -14.16 -6.41 16.26
CA GLY A 82 -13.98 -7.18 17.49
C GLY A 82 -12.64 -6.95 18.18
N ARG A 83 -11.74 -6.14 17.60
CA ARG A 83 -10.46 -5.83 18.23
C ARG A 83 -10.68 -4.91 19.43
N ARG A 84 -9.92 -5.19 20.48
CA ARG A 84 -9.87 -4.40 21.70
C ARG A 84 -8.45 -3.89 21.92
N GLU A 85 -8.32 -2.60 22.18
CA GLU A 85 -7.04 -1.95 22.48
C GLU A 85 -7.09 -1.27 23.83
N VAL A 86 -6.00 -1.37 24.57
CA VAL A 86 -5.86 -0.80 25.90
C VAL A 86 -4.63 0.09 25.89
N MET A 87 -4.80 1.34 26.28
CA MET A 87 -3.70 2.29 26.40
C MET A 87 -3.70 2.91 27.79
N GLU A 88 -2.55 2.86 28.46
CA GLU A 88 -2.36 3.47 29.77
C GLU A 88 -2.13 4.98 29.64
N MET A 89 -2.73 5.74 30.56
CA MET A 89 -2.75 7.20 30.57
C MET A 89 -2.12 7.80 31.83
N ALA A 90 -1.31 7.01 32.56
CA ALA A 90 -0.67 7.49 33.79
C ALA A 90 0.25 8.68 33.49
N GLY A 91 0.04 9.80 34.20
CA GLY A 91 0.89 10.99 34.09
C GLY A 91 0.75 11.78 32.79
N LYS A 92 -0.22 11.46 31.93
CA LYS A 92 -0.51 12.24 30.71
C LYS A 92 -1.42 13.41 31.05
N GLU A 93 -1.10 14.58 30.52
CA GLU A 93 -1.95 15.77 30.67
C GLU A 93 -3.29 15.61 29.94
N VAL A 94 -4.26 16.45 30.32
CA VAL A 94 -5.61 16.46 29.76
C VAL A 94 -5.59 16.62 28.24
N GLY A 95 -4.76 17.55 27.72
CA GLY A 95 -4.64 17.78 26.28
C GLY A 95 -4.16 16.55 25.51
N ASP A 96 -3.27 15.76 26.09
CA ASP A 96 -2.81 14.52 25.46
C ASP A 96 -3.87 13.42 25.54
N ILE A 97 -4.63 13.34 26.65
CA ILE A 97 -5.77 12.42 26.76
C ILE A 97 -6.80 12.72 25.67
N CYS A 98 -7.09 14.00 25.38
CA CYS A 98 -7.96 14.40 24.27
C CYS A 98 -7.41 13.91 22.91
N LYS A 99 -6.12 14.15 22.63
CA LYS A 99 -5.48 13.71 21.38
C LYS A 99 -5.51 12.19 21.23
N TRP A 100 -5.21 11.45 22.30
CA TRP A 100 -5.24 9.98 22.28
C TRP A 100 -6.66 9.44 22.12
N THR A 101 -7.66 10.09 22.71
CA THR A 101 -9.07 9.73 22.54
C THR A 101 -9.50 9.91 21.07
N GLU A 102 -9.15 11.04 20.44
CA GLU A 102 -9.39 11.28 19.01
C GLU A 102 -8.61 10.33 18.11
N HIS A 103 -7.38 9.98 18.49
CA HIS A 103 -6.59 8.98 17.78
C HIS A 103 -7.28 7.61 17.81
N MET A 104 -7.81 7.18 18.95
CA MET A 104 -8.56 5.92 19.04
C MET A 104 -9.85 5.95 18.23
N ARG A 105 -10.54 7.10 18.18
CA ARG A 105 -11.74 7.28 17.35
C ARG A 105 -11.46 7.20 15.85
N THR A 106 -10.36 7.80 15.40
CA THR A 106 -10.00 7.86 13.98
C THR A 106 -9.41 6.55 13.44
N ARG A 107 -9.00 5.64 14.33
CA ARG A 107 -8.46 4.34 13.94
C ARG A 107 -9.53 3.35 13.47
N SER A 108 -9.10 2.43 12.61
CA SER A 108 -9.93 1.37 12.03
C SER A 108 -10.03 0.11 12.91
N GLY A 109 -9.21 0.00 13.96
CA GLY A 109 -9.05 -1.23 14.71
C GLY A 109 -8.25 -2.31 13.99
N VAL A 110 -7.55 -2.02 12.88
CA VAL A 110 -6.59 -2.97 12.29
C VAL A 110 -5.32 -3.01 13.15
N GLN A 111 -4.61 -4.16 13.12
CA GLN A 111 -3.36 -4.33 13.86
C GLN A 111 -2.30 -3.33 13.41
N ILE A 112 -1.64 -2.69 14.39
CA ILE A 112 -0.45 -1.90 14.13
C ILE A 112 0.71 -2.88 13.94
N VAL A 113 1.01 -3.18 12.68
CA VAL A 113 2.15 -3.96 12.23
C VAL A 113 2.82 -3.24 11.08
N ASN A 114 3.99 -3.73 10.67
CA ASN A 114 4.62 -3.22 9.46
C ASN A 114 3.76 -3.55 8.23
N ILE A 115 3.42 -2.51 7.47
CA ILE A 115 2.65 -2.64 6.25
C ILE A 115 3.62 -2.90 5.09
N LEU A 116 3.41 -4.00 4.36
CA LEU A 116 4.30 -4.40 3.26
C LEU A 116 4.19 -3.49 2.04
N LYS A 117 2.98 -3.04 1.71
CA LYS A 117 2.68 -2.19 0.56
C LYS A 117 1.71 -1.10 0.99
N ASN A 118 2.04 0.13 0.68
CA ASN A 118 1.20 1.30 0.97
C ASN A 118 0.04 1.48 -0.02
N ILE A 119 -0.12 0.53 -0.95
CA ILE A 119 -1.19 0.49 -1.93
C ILE A 119 -1.87 -0.88 -1.86
N HIS A 120 -3.18 -0.88 -2.09
CA HIS A 120 -3.98 -2.08 -2.22
C HIS A 120 -5.01 -1.87 -3.33
N THR A 121 -5.14 -2.84 -4.21
CA THR A 121 -6.15 -2.88 -5.26
C THR A 121 -6.57 -4.33 -5.44
N ASP A 122 -7.88 -4.56 -5.55
CA ASP A 122 -8.43 -5.87 -5.91
C ASP A 122 -8.25 -6.15 -7.41
N ASN A 123 -8.17 -5.09 -8.23
CA ASN A 123 -8.02 -5.15 -9.68
C ASN A 123 -6.67 -4.52 -10.10
N PRO A 124 -5.58 -5.30 -10.17
CA PRO A 124 -4.25 -4.76 -10.47
C PRO A 124 -4.04 -4.38 -11.94
N SER A 125 -4.75 -5.00 -12.89
CA SER A 125 -4.71 -4.66 -14.32
C SER A 125 -6.11 -4.40 -14.86
N ILE A 126 -6.20 -3.52 -15.86
CA ILE A 126 -7.45 -3.15 -16.56
C ILE A 126 -7.60 -3.93 -17.86
N GLN A 127 -6.51 -4.08 -18.62
CA GLN A 127 -6.49 -4.71 -19.95
C GLN A 127 -6.00 -6.16 -19.95
N ASP A 128 -5.96 -6.79 -18.76
CA ASP A 128 -5.37 -8.11 -18.48
C ASP A 128 -3.90 -8.07 -18.03
N ILE A 129 -3.45 -9.14 -17.36
CA ILE A 129 -2.10 -9.27 -16.81
C ILE A 129 -1.16 -9.71 -17.93
N TRP A 130 0.04 -9.12 -17.96
CA TRP A 130 1.07 -9.56 -18.90
C TRP A 130 1.38 -11.05 -18.72
N HIS A 131 1.41 -11.78 -19.84
CA HIS A 131 1.88 -13.16 -19.89
C HIS A 131 2.92 -13.32 -21.01
N PRO A 132 3.83 -14.30 -20.92
CA PRO A 132 4.94 -14.46 -21.87
C PRO A 132 4.53 -14.58 -23.35
N PHE A 133 3.30 -14.99 -23.63
CA PHE A 133 2.75 -15.17 -24.97
C PHE A 133 2.02 -13.95 -25.55
N MET A 134 1.87 -12.86 -24.77
CA MET A 134 1.05 -11.70 -25.16
C MET A 134 1.59 -11.00 -26.42
N PHE A 135 2.91 -10.96 -26.57
CA PHE A 135 3.59 -10.34 -27.73
C PHE A 135 4.37 -11.39 -28.53
N LYS A 136 3.84 -12.60 -28.63
CA LYS A 136 4.43 -13.69 -29.41
C LYS A 136 3.54 -14.04 -30.57
N ASP A 137 4.17 -14.37 -31.70
CA ASP A 137 3.44 -14.85 -32.87
C ASP A 137 2.70 -16.15 -32.52
N PRO A 138 1.39 -16.24 -32.76
CA PRO A 138 0.60 -17.44 -32.45
C PRO A 138 1.11 -18.70 -33.13
N GLU A 139 1.80 -18.54 -34.26
CA GLU A 139 2.40 -19.65 -35.01
C GLU A 139 3.39 -20.46 -34.17
N LEU A 140 4.13 -19.82 -33.25
CA LEU A 140 5.10 -20.48 -32.37
C LEU A 140 4.48 -21.61 -31.53
N ALA A 141 3.17 -21.53 -31.24
CA ALA A 141 2.46 -22.54 -30.45
C ALA A 141 2.19 -23.83 -31.25
N ILE A 142 2.12 -23.74 -32.58
CA ILE A 142 1.79 -24.85 -33.48
C ILE A 142 3.06 -25.49 -34.04
N THR A 143 4.11 -24.69 -34.25
CA THR A 143 5.34 -25.17 -34.89
C THR A 143 6.08 -26.20 -34.06
N LYS A 144 6.46 -27.31 -34.69
CA LYS A 144 7.38 -28.29 -34.11
C LYS A 144 8.81 -27.78 -34.26
N PHE A 145 9.53 -27.68 -33.14
CA PHE A 145 10.93 -27.30 -33.13
C PHE A 145 11.84 -28.51 -33.36
N PRO A 146 12.99 -28.35 -34.03
CA PRO A 146 13.55 -27.10 -34.57
C PRO A 146 12.91 -26.70 -35.92
N SER A 147 12.56 -25.42 -36.07
CA SER A 147 11.96 -24.87 -37.29
C SER A 147 12.86 -23.81 -37.90
N GLU A 148 13.11 -23.89 -39.21
CA GLU A 148 14.00 -22.98 -39.92
C GLU A 148 13.51 -21.52 -39.84
N LYS A 149 12.21 -21.29 -40.05
CA LYS A 149 11.57 -19.96 -40.00
C LYS A 149 11.89 -19.18 -38.72
N PHE A 150 11.81 -19.83 -37.57
CA PHE A 150 12.08 -19.21 -36.27
C PHE A 150 13.54 -19.34 -35.82
N SER A 151 14.36 -20.11 -36.52
CA SER A 151 15.82 -20.13 -36.30
C SER A 151 16.56 -19.02 -37.04
N VAL A 152 15.92 -18.41 -38.05
CA VAL A 152 16.51 -17.28 -38.78
C VAL A 152 16.68 -16.10 -37.83
N ASN A 153 17.87 -15.50 -37.88
CA ASN A 153 18.15 -14.29 -37.12
C ASN A 153 17.34 -13.12 -37.69
N LEU A 154 16.50 -12.50 -36.84
CA LEU A 154 15.74 -11.31 -37.20
C LEU A 154 16.69 -10.10 -37.30
N LYS A 155 17.20 -9.83 -38.51
CA LYS A 155 18.01 -8.62 -38.78
C LYS A 155 17.12 -7.39 -38.61
N THR A 156 17.37 -6.60 -37.58
CA THR A 156 16.72 -5.30 -37.40
C THR A 156 17.62 -4.21 -37.98
N GLY A 157 17.42 -3.88 -39.26
CA GLY A 157 18.21 -2.87 -39.99
C GLY A 157 19.43 -3.43 -40.73
N LYS A 158 20.12 -2.55 -41.47
CA LYS A 158 21.38 -2.89 -42.17
C LYS A 158 22.48 -3.10 -41.13
N THR A 159 23.14 -4.25 -41.17
CA THR A 159 24.30 -4.48 -40.31
C THR A 159 25.48 -3.65 -40.82
N ALA A 160 26.48 -3.38 -39.97
CA ALA A 160 27.70 -2.69 -40.40
C ALA A 160 28.38 -3.40 -41.58
N THR A 161 28.31 -4.73 -41.64
CA THR A 161 28.82 -5.51 -42.78
C THR A 161 28.01 -5.28 -44.05
N ASP A 162 26.67 -5.24 -43.93
CA ASP A 162 25.80 -4.94 -45.07
C ASP A 162 26.07 -3.51 -45.61
N LEU A 163 26.36 -2.54 -44.73
CA LEU A 163 26.75 -1.17 -45.12
C LEU A 163 28.09 -1.12 -45.87
N VAL A 164 29.12 -1.81 -45.36
CA VAL A 164 30.43 -1.88 -46.01
C VAL A 164 30.34 -2.57 -47.37
N LEU A 165 29.51 -3.60 -47.50
CA LEU A 165 29.27 -4.28 -48.77
C LEU A 165 28.54 -3.39 -49.78
N GLU A 166 27.57 -2.60 -49.34
CA GLU A 166 26.92 -1.60 -50.20
C GLU A 166 27.92 -0.56 -50.71
N GLU A 167 28.77 -0.02 -49.84
CA GLU A 167 29.80 0.96 -50.19
C GLU A 167 30.82 0.39 -51.20
N LEU A 168 31.34 -0.82 -50.95
CA LEU A 168 32.23 -1.53 -51.88
C LEU A 168 31.56 -1.82 -53.23
N SER A 169 30.27 -2.16 -53.22
CA SER A 169 29.53 -2.38 -54.45
C SER A 169 29.39 -1.08 -55.24
N ALA A 170 29.08 0.05 -54.58
CA ALA A 170 28.99 1.37 -55.21
C ALA A 170 30.33 1.80 -55.84
N ASP A 171 31.44 1.61 -55.12
CA ASP A 171 32.80 1.90 -55.61
C ASP A 171 33.14 1.07 -56.87
N SER A 172 32.72 -0.19 -56.91
CA SER A 172 32.97 -1.05 -58.07
C SER A 172 32.20 -0.60 -59.32
N TYR A 173 30.99 -0.06 -59.16
CA TYR A 173 30.21 0.53 -60.27
C TYR A 173 30.82 1.84 -60.77
N GLU A 174 31.30 2.70 -59.86
CA GLU A 174 32.00 3.93 -60.25
C GLU A 174 33.27 3.63 -61.04
N ASN A 175 34.10 2.68 -60.59
CA ASN A 175 35.33 2.33 -61.28
C ASN A 175 35.08 1.71 -62.67
N LYS A 176 34.02 0.90 -62.81
CA LYS A 176 33.63 0.33 -64.11
C LYS A 176 33.12 1.43 -65.07
N SER A 177 32.36 2.40 -64.57
CA SER A 177 31.88 3.53 -65.39
C SER A 177 33.03 4.42 -65.89
N LYS A 178 34.06 4.66 -65.07
CA LYS A 178 35.27 5.41 -65.46
C LYS A 178 36.06 4.66 -66.54
N SER A 179 36.29 3.35 -66.38
CA SER A 179 36.99 2.55 -67.39
C SER A 179 36.30 2.53 -68.76
N THR A 180 34.96 2.57 -68.82
CA THR A 180 34.23 2.61 -70.09
C THR A 180 34.22 3.99 -70.78
N ILE A 181 34.56 5.05 -70.05
CA ILE A 181 34.66 6.42 -70.59
C ILE A 181 36.06 6.66 -71.16
N ASP A 182 37.08 6.02 -70.59
CA ASP A 182 38.49 6.18 -71.01
C ASP A 182 38.85 5.34 -72.27
N ASP A 183 37.99 4.42 -72.72
CA ASP A 183 38.17 3.54 -73.89
C ASP A 183 37.50 4.08 -75.20
N LYS A 184 37.12 5.37 -75.27
CA LYS A 184 36.60 6.05 -76.47
C LYS A 184 37.43 7.26 -76.84
#